data_AF-L8G6S1-F1
#
_entry.id   AF-L8G6S1-F1
#
_cell.length_a   1.000
_cell.length_b   1.000
_cell.length_c   1.000
_cell.angle_alpha   90.00
_cell.angle_beta   90.00
_cell.angle_gamma   90.00
#
_symmetry.space_group_name_H-M   'P 1'
#
loop_
_entity.id
_entity.type
_entity.pdbx_description
1 polymer ?
#
loop_
_entity_poly.entity_id
_entity_poly.type
_entity_poly.pdbx_seq_one_letter_code
_entity_poly.pdbx_strand_id
1 'polypeptide(L)'
;MKGNLRILLSAVCLSLAVASILISAGYLSASPSSIAFVRKWVDRISPSLTKQVPDSTSTSGLNGESTLREGNATLLGAAPAYIRAIMAPEDKTFPRLDCPAPQGVRYDCLKANKEQLSFRAVRPKYFFAIDLYQCADLLPTLLGSVMEVMRFLGPENCALSIIEGRSTDGTFEILKLLCADIEGMGASYFFTSSDLNPTAGARIELLAKLRNMAVHPLMSQPDKYDPATTILLNDVAICREDIMELLHQRLHQSADMVCAMDWTYAGEHPTFYDVWIARDMAGDTFFHIPPDGSWDSAWNLFWNNTETRERYLEHRPFQVFSCWNGATVFTAKPTECFQGEPEIFCKELWKAGYGKIAVVPSVNLEYSNERGKDIKALKGYASQWVAKDGDDPKDTALKIQWVKDPPNLVKCMPNYQEQRWVPWDESLA
;
A
#
# COMPACT_ATOMS: atom_id res chain seq x y z
N MET A 1 23.87 -45.47 -45.82
CA MET A 1 23.08 -44.24 -46.13
C MET A 1 22.19 -43.72 -44.98
N LYS A 2 21.89 -44.47 -43.91
CA LYS A 2 21.03 -43.97 -42.80
C LYS A 2 21.76 -43.13 -41.72
N GLY A 3 23.08 -43.27 -41.58
CA GLY A 3 23.88 -42.51 -40.59
C GLY A 3 24.07 -41.03 -40.95
N ASN A 4 24.39 -40.73 -42.22
CA ASN A 4 24.64 -39.37 -42.68
C ASN A 4 23.38 -38.49 -42.64
N LEU A 5 22.18 -39.07 -42.77
CA LEU A 5 20.92 -38.32 -42.72
C LEU A 5 20.60 -37.82 -41.30
N ARG A 6 20.92 -38.61 -40.25
CA ARG A 6 20.73 -38.20 -38.86
C ARG A 6 21.69 -37.09 -38.42
N ILE A 7 22.93 -37.14 -38.91
CA ILE A 7 23.94 -36.11 -38.66
C ILE A 7 23.55 -34.81 -39.38
N LEU A 8 23.07 -34.91 -40.62
CA LEU A 8 22.58 -33.76 -41.38
C LEU A 8 21.34 -33.11 -40.73
N LEU A 9 20.37 -33.91 -40.28
CA LEU A 9 19.20 -33.40 -39.54
C LEU A 9 19.59 -32.73 -38.22
N SER A 10 20.53 -33.31 -37.48
CA SER A 10 20.98 -32.73 -36.20
C SER A 10 21.73 -31.41 -36.43
N ALA A 11 22.55 -31.32 -37.48
CA ALA A 11 23.24 -30.09 -37.85
C ALA A 11 22.28 -28.99 -38.31
N VAL A 12 21.23 -29.34 -39.07
CA VAL A 12 20.17 -28.40 -39.49
C VAL A 12 19.35 -27.91 -38.29
N CYS A 13 18.99 -28.79 -37.36
CA CYS A 13 18.28 -28.39 -36.14
C CYS A 13 19.15 -27.48 -35.25
N LEU A 14 20.45 -27.76 -35.11
CA LEU A 14 21.36 -26.92 -34.34
C LEU A 14 21.53 -25.53 -34.98
N SER A 15 21.64 -25.47 -36.31
CA SER A 15 21.78 -24.20 -37.03
C SER A 15 20.48 -23.39 -37.03
N LEU A 16 19.30 -24.02 -37.05
CA LEU A 16 18.02 -23.36 -36.83
C LEU A 16 17.85 -22.85 -35.39
N ALA A 17 18.32 -23.59 -34.38
CA ALA A 17 18.31 -23.14 -32.99
C ALA A 17 19.24 -21.95 -32.76
N VAL A 18 20.45 -21.99 -33.34
CA VAL A 18 21.41 -20.86 -33.28
C VAL A 18 20.88 -19.65 -34.05
N ALA A 19 20.26 -19.85 -35.22
CA ALA A 19 19.60 -18.77 -35.95
C ALA A 19 18.42 -18.16 -35.15
N SER A 20 17.62 -18.98 -34.47
CA SER A 20 16.54 -18.50 -33.61
C SER A 20 17.09 -17.69 -32.42
N ILE A 21 18.18 -18.14 -31.79
CA ILE A 21 18.84 -17.40 -30.70
C ILE A 21 19.44 -16.09 -31.21
N LEU A 22 20.04 -16.07 -32.40
CA LEU A 22 20.61 -14.85 -32.99
C LEU A 22 19.53 -13.87 -33.47
N ILE A 23 18.39 -14.35 -33.97
CA ILE A 23 17.23 -13.53 -34.33
C ILE A 23 16.58 -12.98 -33.04
N SER A 24 16.46 -13.78 -31.99
CA SER A 24 16.00 -13.32 -30.67
C SER A 24 16.97 -12.31 -30.04
N ALA A 25 18.28 -12.51 -30.16
CA ALA A 25 19.30 -11.56 -29.69
C ALA A 25 19.29 -10.24 -30.50
N GLY A 26 18.99 -10.30 -31.80
CA GLY A 26 18.79 -9.12 -32.65
C GLY A 26 17.48 -8.37 -32.39
N TYR A 27 16.46 -9.04 -31.84
CA TYR A 27 15.25 -8.39 -31.32
C TYR A 27 15.41 -7.86 -29.89
N LEU A 28 16.38 -8.39 -29.12
CA LEU A 28 16.74 -7.95 -27.77
C LEU A 28 17.77 -6.79 -27.77
N SER A 29 18.34 -6.42 -28.91
CA SER A 29 19.08 -5.16 -29.04
C SER A 29 18.10 -4.00 -29.14
N ALA A 30 17.76 -3.43 -27.99
CA ALA A 30 17.24 -2.08 -27.77
C ALA A 30 16.22 -1.58 -28.82
N SER A 31 14.96 -1.98 -28.68
CA SER A 31 13.89 -1.23 -29.36
C SER A 31 13.85 0.19 -28.77
N PRO A 32 13.89 1.26 -29.59
CA PRO A 32 13.79 2.64 -29.10
C PRO A 32 12.50 2.91 -28.32
N SER A 33 11.45 2.13 -28.55
CA SER A 33 10.16 2.23 -27.88
C SER A 33 10.17 1.71 -26.43
N SER A 34 10.95 0.67 -26.13
CA SER A 34 11.10 0.15 -24.76
C SER A 34 11.91 1.11 -23.87
N ILE A 35 13.00 1.68 -24.40
CA ILE A 35 13.80 2.69 -23.70
C ILE A 35 13.04 4.01 -23.55
N ALA A 36 12.26 4.43 -24.54
CA ALA A 36 11.40 5.61 -24.43
C ALA A 36 10.24 5.41 -23.43
N PHE A 37 9.69 4.19 -23.33
CA PHE A 37 8.69 3.84 -22.33
C PHE A 37 9.28 3.85 -20.92
N VAL A 38 10.43 3.20 -20.70
CA VAL A 38 11.14 3.20 -19.42
C VAL A 38 11.55 4.62 -19.04
N ARG A 39 12.11 5.41 -19.96
CA ARG A 39 12.53 6.80 -19.67
C ARG A 39 11.31 7.71 -19.36
N LYS A 40 10.19 7.59 -20.09
CA LYS A 40 8.94 8.31 -19.81
C LYS A 40 8.25 7.85 -18.51
N TRP A 41 8.50 6.62 -18.08
CA TRP A 41 8.01 6.05 -16.82
C TRP A 41 8.89 6.44 -15.62
N VAL A 42 10.23 6.43 -15.78
CA VAL A 42 11.21 6.94 -14.81
C VAL A 42 11.02 8.44 -14.57
N ASP A 43 10.79 9.24 -15.62
CA ASP A 43 10.49 10.68 -15.50
C ASP A 43 9.13 10.95 -14.79
N ARG A 44 8.21 9.96 -14.75
CA ARG A 44 6.97 10.02 -13.96
C ARG A 44 7.16 9.65 -12.48
N ILE A 45 8.27 9.01 -12.12
CA ILE A 45 8.48 8.39 -10.80
C ILE A 45 9.50 9.16 -9.94
N SER A 46 10.40 9.94 -10.54
CA SER A 46 11.34 10.77 -9.76
C SER A 46 11.62 12.11 -10.45
N PRO A 47 10.93 13.21 -10.09
CA PRO A 47 11.35 14.54 -10.47
C PRO A 47 12.49 15.02 -9.56
N SER A 48 13.39 15.82 -10.12
CA SER A 48 14.44 16.52 -9.37
C SER A 48 13.83 17.48 -8.34
N LEU A 49 14.31 17.38 -7.09
CA LEU A 49 14.03 18.34 -6.02
C LEU A 49 14.73 19.67 -6.32
N THR A 50 14.13 20.52 -7.16
CA THR A 50 14.46 21.96 -7.18
C THR A 50 13.43 22.77 -7.95
N LYS A 51 12.49 23.37 -7.22
CA LYS A 51 12.10 24.81 -7.29
C LYS A 51 10.84 25.04 -6.44
N GLN A 52 10.99 25.83 -5.38
CA GLN A 52 9.87 26.48 -4.72
C GLN A 52 9.17 27.43 -5.71
N VAL A 53 7.85 27.37 -5.79
CA VAL A 53 6.98 28.32 -6.51
C VAL A 53 5.81 28.69 -5.57
N PRO A 54 5.32 29.95 -5.59
CA PRO A 54 4.52 30.50 -4.50
C PRO A 54 3.09 29.97 -4.46
N ASP A 55 2.51 30.02 -3.25
CA ASP A 55 1.16 29.63 -2.89
C ASP A 55 0.08 30.16 -3.84
N SER A 56 -0.71 29.23 -4.40
CA SER A 56 -2.00 29.56 -4.99
C SER A 56 -3.05 29.62 -3.89
N THR A 57 -3.57 30.82 -3.67
CA THR A 57 -4.68 31.17 -2.80
C THR A 57 -5.91 30.28 -2.99
N SER A 58 -6.27 29.51 -1.96
CA SER A 58 -7.61 28.96 -1.79
C SER A 58 -8.54 30.03 -1.23
N THR A 59 -9.61 30.37 -1.96
CA THR A 59 -10.71 31.20 -1.47
C THR A 59 -11.47 30.44 -0.37
N SER A 60 -11.19 30.79 0.88
CA SER A 60 -11.98 30.35 2.03
C SER A 60 -13.29 31.12 2.10
N GLY A 61 -14.41 30.46 1.79
CA GLY A 61 -15.73 30.94 2.14
C GLY A 61 -15.95 30.83 3.64
N LEU A 62 -16.33 31.95 4.28
CA LEU A 62 -16.81 31.99 5.65
C LEU A 62 -18.10 31.16 5.75
N ASN A 63 -18.15 30.22 6.71
CA ASN A 63 -19.14 29.13 6.91
C ASN A 63 -18.82 27.80 6.19
N GLY A 64 -17.59 27.31 6.40
CA GLY A 64 -16.96 26.20 5.66
C GLY A 64 -17.58 24.82 5.83
N GLU A 65 -18.71 24.57 5.19
CA GLU A 65 -18.87 23.33 4.42
C GLU A 65 -18.28 23.61 3.03
N SER A 66 -17.21 22.91 2.65
CA SER A 66 -16.81 22.90 1.24
C SER A 66 -17.93 22.20 0.48
N THR A 67 -18.73 22.95 -0.29
CA THR A 67 -19.73 22.36 -1.16
C THR A 67 -19.03 21.45 -2.16
N LEU A 68 -19.21 20.14 -1.99
CA LEU A 68 -18.67 19.15 -2.92
C LEU A 68 -19.15 19.46 -4.34
N ARG A 69 -18.28 19.29 -5.34
CA ARG A 69 -18.64 19.46 -6.75
C ARG A 69 -19.87 18.61 -7.11
N GLU A 70 -20.68 19.07 -8.07
CA GLU A 70 -21.94 18.39 -8.42
C GLU A 70 -21.73 16.96 -8.90
N GLY A 71 -20.71 16.74 -9.74
CA GLY A 71 -20.43 15.47 -10.40
C GLY A 71 -21.05 15.40 -11.79
N ASN A 72 -20.56 14.49 -12.63
CA ASN A 72 -21.09 14.25 -13.97
C ASN A 72 -22.43 13.48 -13.89
N ALA A 73 -23.49 14.00 -14.52
CA ALA A 73 -24.84 13.40 -14.47
C ALA A 73 -24.89 11.94 -14.95
N THR A 74 -24.12 11.58 -15.97
CA THR A 74 -24.05 10.20 -16.49
C THR A 74 -23.36 9.27 -15.48
N LEU A 75 -22.25 9.72 -14.88
CA LEU A 75 -21.51 8.94 -13.88
C LEU A 75 -22.30 8.80 -12.57
N LEU A 76 -23.03 9.86 -12.17
CA LEU A 76 -23.98 9.81 -11.06
C LEU A 76 -25.08 8.75 -11.31
N GLY A 77 -25.56 8.62 -12.55
CA GLY A 77 -26.52 7.59 -12.92
C GLY A 77 -25.96 6.16 -12.83
N ALA A 78 -24.65 5.98 -13.00
CA ALA A 78 -23.97 4.68 -12.92
C ALA A 78 -23.54 4.28 -11.49
N ALA A 79 -23.28 5.28 -10.63
CA ALA A 79 -22.79 5.08 -9.26
C ALA A 79 -23.62 4.11 -8.38
N PRO A 80 -24.97 4.05 -8.45
CA PRO A 80 -25.76 3.11 -7.65
C PRO A 80 -25.41 1.63 -7.88
N ALA A 81 -24.96 1.26 -9.09
CA ALA A 81 -24.52 -0.12 -9.36
C ALA A 81 -23.21 -0.42 -8.62
N TYR A 82 -22.26 0.51 -8.63
CA TYR A 82 -20.99 0.40 -7.89
C TYR A 82 -21.23 0.33 -6.38
N ILE A 83 -22.11 1.18 -5.84
CA ILE A 83 -22.45 1.17 -4.41
C ILE A 83 -23.01 -0.20 -4.00
N ARG A 84 -23.93 -0.77 -4.79
CA ARG A 84 -24.43 -2.12 -4.54
C ARG A 84 -23.30 -3.15 -4.50
N ALA A 85 -22.37 -3.10 -5.46
CA ALA A 85 -21.24 -4.01 -5.53
C ALA A 85 -20.24 -3.84 -4.37
N ILE A 86 -20.03 -2.61 -3.88
CA ILE A 86 -19.22 -2.29 -2.70
C ILE A 86 -19.89 -2.81 -1.43
N MET A 87 -21.20 -2.61 -1.28
CA MET A 87 -21.92 -2.95 -0.06
C MET A 87 -22.21 -4.46 0.03
N ALA A 88 -22.35 -5.17 -1.09
CA ALA A 88 -22.66 -6.59 -1.15
C ALA A 88 -21.50 -7.43 -1.75
N PRO A 89 -20.76 -8.20 -0.92
CA PRO A 89 -19.61 -8.98 -1.38
C PRO A 89 -19.99 -10.10 -2.37
N GLU A 90 -21.23 -10.58 -2.34
CA GLU A 90 -21.77 -11.57 -3.28
C GLU A 90 -22.08 -11.03 -4.69
N ASP A 91 -22.12 -9.71 -4.86
CA ASP A 91 -22.70 -9.04 -6.04
C ASP A 91 -22.11 -9.40 -7.44
N LYS A 92 -20.83 -9.41 -7.76
CA LYS A 92 -20.29 -9.80 -9.11
C LYS A 92 -20.76 -9.00 -10.34
N THR A 93 -21.52 -7.90 -10.20
CA THR A 93 -21.87 -7.03 -11.34
C THR A 93 -20.62 -6.46 -12.02
N PHE A 94 -19.59 -6.18 -11.22
CA PHE A 94 -18.27 -5.72 -11.69
C PHE A 94 -17.21 -6.80 -11.48
N PRO A 95 -16.21 -6.89 -12.39
CA PRO A 95 -15.00 -7.67 -12.13
C PRO A 95 -14.32 -7.18 -10.86
N ARG A 96 -13.91 -8.11 -9.99
CA ARG A 96 -13.16 -7.83 -8.77
C ARG A 96 -12.20 -8.96 -8.45
N LEU A 97 -11.26 -8.70 -7.57
CA LEU A 97 -10.37 -9.73 -7.04
C LEU A 97 -11.18 -10.77 -6.26
N ASP A 98 -10.94 -12.05 -6.52
CA ASP A 98 -11.54 -13.14 -5.74
C ASP A 98 -10.87 -13.17 -4.36
N CYS A 99 -11.59 -12.71 -3.33
CA CYS A 99 -11.09 -12.63 -1.96
C CYS A 99 -11.69 -13.75 -1.09
N PRO A 100 -10.86 -14.68 -0.57
CA PRO A 100 -11.37 -15.76 0.25
C PRO A 100 -11.85 -15.25 1.62
N ALA A 101 -12.71 -16.04 2.25
CA ALA A 101 -13.14 -15.79 3.61
C ALA A 101 -12.05 -16.16 4.61
N PRO A 102 -11.70 -15.28 5.56
CA PRO A 102 -11.04 -15.71 6.78
C PRO A 102 -11.78 -16.90 7.40
N GLN A 103 -11.03 -17.93 7.76
CA GLN A 103 -11.54 -19.11 8.44
C GLN A 103 -10.93 -19.18 9.85
N GLY A 104 -11.64 -19.81 10.79
CA GLY A 104 -11.18 -19.98 12.17
C GLY A 104 -11.37 -18.73 13.02
N VAL A 105 -10.59 -18.64 14.10
CA VAL A 105 -10.74 -17.64 15.17
C VAL A 105 -9.55 -16.68 15.29
N ARG A 106 -8.56 -16.72 14.38
CA ARG A 106 -7.34 -15.87 14.40
C ARG A 106 -7.62 -14.40 14.70
N TYR A 107 -8.68 -13.85 14.11
CA TYR A 107 -9.00 -12.43 14.18
C TYR A 107 -10.04 -12.07 15.24
N ASP A 108 -10.48 -13.02 16.07
CA ASP A 108 -11.53 -12.79 17.08
C ASP A 108 -11.12 -11.75 18.13
N CYS A 109 -9.81 -11.59 18.38
CA CYS A 109 -9.29 -10.54 19.26
C CYS A 109 -9.57 -9.11 18.77
N LEU A 110 -9.92 -8.93 17.49
CA LEU A 110 -10.25 -7.63 16.91
C LEU A 110 -11.72 -7.23 17.13
N LYS A 111 -12.59 -8.20 17.41
CA LYS A 111 -14.03 -7.97 17.62
C LYS A 111 -14.25 -7.03 18.81
N ALA A 112 -15.21 -6.12 18.66
CA ALA A 112 -15.60 -5.23 19.74
C ALA A 112 -16.18 -6.02 20.94
N ASN A 113 -15.73 -5.68 22.14
CA ASN A 113 -16.24 -6.28 23.37
C ASN A 113 -17.57 -5.59 23.74
N LYS A 114 -18.70 -6.28 23.50
CA LYS A 114 -20.06 -5.69 23.62
C LYS A 114 -20.38 -5.09 24.99
N GLU A 115 -19.74 -5.57 26.07
CA GLU A 115 -19.96 -5.08 27.43
C GLU A 115 -19.36 -3.68 27.71
N GLN A 116 -18.37 -3.22 26.93
CA GLN A 116 -17.75 -1.90 27.12
C GLN A 116 -18.53 -0.75 26.44
N LEU A 117 -19.37 -1.05 25.45
CA LEU A 117 -20.09 -0.06 24.65
C LEU A 117 -21.28 0.59 25.39
N SER A 118 -21.78 0.00 26.47
CA SER A 118 -23.01 0.48 27.14
C SER A 118 -22.82 1.67 28.10
N PHE A 119 -21.58 2.08 28.41
CA PHE A 119 -21.30 3.10 29.43
C PHE A 119 -20.37 4.25 28.99
N ARG A 120 -19.84 4.24 27.76
CA ARG A 120 -18.93 5.28 27.26
C ARG A 120 -19.42 5.82 25.93
N ALA A 121 -19.22 7.13 25.70
CA ALA A 121 -19.34 7.70 24.36
C ALA A 121 -18.44 6.89 23.42
N VAL A 122 -19.02 6.36 22.34
CA VAL A 122 -18.28 5.55 21.38
C VAL A 122 -17.25 6.45 20.70
N ARG A 123 -15.98 6.18 20.96
CA ARG A 123 -14.86 6.78 20.24
C ARG A 123 -14.40 5.73 19.23
N PRO A 124 -14.57 5.96 17.91
CA PRO A 124 -14.18 4.97 16.91
C PRO A 124 -12.73 4.54 17.14
N LYS A 125 -12.53 3.23 17.24
CA LYS A 125 -11.23 2.62 17.51
C LYS A 125 -10.37 2.49 16.26
N TYR A 126 -11.03 2.33 15.11
CA TYR A 126 -10.40 2.07 13.83
C TYR A 126 -10.70 3.23 12.88
N PHE A 127 -9.68 4.02 12.57
CA PHE A 127 -9.77 5.12 11.62
C PHE A 127 -9.16 4.71 10.29
N PHE A 128 -10.00 4.51 9.27
CA PHE A 128 -9.59 4.23 7.90
C PHE A 128 -9.40 5.56 7.17
N ALA A 129 -8.20 5.79 6.65
CA ALA A 129 -7.87 6.94 5.82
C ALA A 129 -7.42 6.43 4.44
N ILE A 130 -7.99 6.98 3.36
CA ILE A 130 -7.73 6.51 2.00
C ILE A 130 -7.57 7.71 1.07
N ASP A 131 -6.53 7.69 0.24
CA ASP A 131 -6.28 8.66 -0.83
C ASP A 131 -6.53 7.98 -2.19
N LEU A 132 -7.50 8.47 -2.96
CA LEU A 132 -7.99 7.83 -4.18
C LEU A 132 -7.97 8.77 -5.38
N TYR A 133 -7.53 8.25 -6.52
CA TYR A 133 -7.57 8.97 -7.79
C TYR A 133 -7.75 7.98 -8.95
N GLN A 134 -8.81 8.17 -9.73
CA GLN A 134 -9.05 7.45 -10.98
C GLN A 134 -9.00 5.91 -10.84
N CYS A 135 -9.84 5.38 -9.93
CA CYS A 135 -9.83 3.96 -9.56
C CYS A 135 -11.23 3.37 -9.41
N ALA A 136 -12.21 3.83 -10.20
CA ALA A 136 -13.62 3.41 -10.07
C ALA A 136 -13.81 1.90 -10.20
N ASP A 137 -13.05 1.26 -11.10
CA ASP A 137 -13.02 -0.19 -11.33
C ASP A 137 -12.45 -1.00 -10.15
N LEU A 138 -11.62 -0.37 -9.31
CA LEU A 138 -11.03 -0.98 -8.14
C LEU A 138 -11.91 -0.88 -6.89
N LEU A 139 -12.80 0.12 -6.82
CA LEU A 139 -13.65 0.37 -5.65
C LEU A 139 -14.45 -0.85 -5.17
N PRO A 140 -15.06 -1.69 -6.04
CA PRO A 140 -15.76 -2.90 -5.59
C PRO A 140 -14.88 -3.92 -4.86
N THR A 141 -13.57 -3.94 -5.13
CA THR A 141 -12.58 -4.75 -4.40
C THR A 141 -12.14 -4.03 -3.13
N LEU A 142 -11.61 -2.81 -3.28
CA LEU A 142 -11.00 -2.05 -2.19
C LEU A 142 -12.02 -1.69 -1.11
N LEU A 143 -13.07 -0.93 -1.47
CA LEU A 143 -14.07 -0.50 -0.51
C LEU A 143 -14.98 -1.65 -0.09
N GLY A 144 -15.21 -2.64 -0.96
CA GLY A 144 -15.90 -3.88 -0.57
C GLY A 144 -15.21 -4.56 0.61
N SER A 145 -13.89 -4.76 0.52
CA SER A 145 -13.09 -5.30 1.62
C SER A 145 -13.12 -4.43 2.88
N VAL A 146 -13.06 -3.10 2.73
CA VAL A 146 -13.17 -2.17 3.87
C VAL A 146 -14.54 -2.30 4.56
N MET A 147 -15.64 -2.36 3.80
CA MET A 147 -16.99 -2.53 4.34
C MET A 147 -17.14 -3.86 5.09
N GLU A 148 -16.58 -4.95 4.55
CA GLU A 148 -16.58 -6.25 5.24
C GLU A 148 -15.82 -6.20 6.57
N VAL A 149 -14.67 -5.53 6.61
CA VAL A 149 -13.89 -5.38 7.84
C VAL A 149 -14.61 -4.48 8.85
N MET A 150 -15.17 -3.35 8.44
CA MET A 150 -15.93 -2.46 9.33
C MET A 150 -17.11 -3.20 9.98
N ARG A 151 -17.83 -4.03 9.21
CA ARG A 151 -18.89 -4.90 9.76
C ARG A 151 -18.37 -5.90 10.78
N PHE A 152 -17.19 -6.47 10.55
CA PHE A 152 -16.56 -7.41 11.49
C PHE A 152 -16.11 -6.72 12.79
N LEU A 153 -15.56 -5.50 12.69
CA LEU A 153 -15.06 -4.72 13.83
C LEU A 153 -16.19 -4.06 14.65
N GLY A 154 -17.39 -3.97 14.08
CA GLY A 154 -18.49 -3.16 14.59
C GLY A 154 -18.44 -1.78 13.96
N PRO A 155 -19.35 -1.43 13.02
CA PRO A 155 -19.31 -0.17 12.28
C PRO A 155 -19.25 1.08 13.16
N GLU A 156 -19.90 1.05 14.33
CA GLU A 156 -19.88 2.13 15.32
C GLU A 156 -18.47 2.41 15.88
N ASN A 157 -17.57 1.42 15.81
CA ASN A 157 -16.17 1.56 16.21
C ASN A 157 -15.26 1.99 15.06
N CYS A 158 -15.84 2.33 13.89
CA CYS A 158 -15.10 2.67 12.69
C CYS A 158 -15.43 4.10 12.21
N ALA A 159 -14.40 4.77 11.72
CA ALA A 159 -14.51 5.98 10.93
C ALA A 159 -13.78 5.76 9.60
N LEU A 160 -14.38 6.20 8.50
CA LEU A 160 -13.79 6.14 7.16
C LEU A 160 -13.66 7.55 6.62
N SER A 161 -12.44 7.96 6.30
CA SER A 161 -12.10 9.25 5.74
C SER A 161 -11.43 9.06 4.39
N ILE A 162 -12.02 9.62 3.35
CA ILE A 162 -11.54 9.50 1.98
C ILE A 162 -11.28 10.90 1.43
N ILE A 163 -10.06 11.09 0.94
CA ILE A 163 -9.71 12.18 0.03
C ILE A 163 -9.73 11.62 -1.39
N GLU A 164 -10.49 12.27 -2.26
CA GLU A 164 -10.47 11.97 -3.69
C GLU A 164 -9.71 13.07 -4.45
N GLY A 165 -8.98 12.69 -5.48
CA GLY A 165 -8.27 13.61 -6.35
C GLY A 165 -9.15 14.29 -7.40
N ARG A 166 -8.67 14.28 -8.65
CA ARG A 166 -9.34 14.91 -9.82
C ARG A 166 -9.89 13.87 -10.80
N SER A 167 -10.56 12.84 -10.27
CA SER A 167 -11.01 11.70 -11.07
C SER A 167 -12.09 12.09 -12.08
N THR A 168 -12.14 11.36 -13.19
CA THR A 168 -13.08 11.56 -14.30
C THR A 168 -13.77 10.26 -14.73
N ASP A 169 -13.48 9.16 -14.04
CA ASP A 169 -13.95 7.80 -14.33
C ASP A 169 -15.20 7.38 -13.55
N GLY A 170 -15.67 8.23 -12.63
CA GLY A 170 -16.80 7.94 -11.74
C GLY A 170 -16.40 7.77 -10.27
N THR A 171 -15.09 7.73 -9.96
CA THR A 171 -14.61 7.57 -8.58
C THR A 171 -15.25 8.58 -7.64
N PHE A 172 -15.27 9.86 -8.02
CA PHE A 172 -15.88 10.92 -7.21
C PHE A 172 -17.38 10.71 -6.99
N GLU A 173 -18.14 10.43 -8.04
CA GLU A 173 -19.59 10.25 -7.97
C GLU A 173 -19.97 9.08 -7.08
N ILE A 174 -19.23 7.97 -7.16
CA ILE A 174 -19.42 6.79 -6.32
C ILE A 174 -19.17 7.16 -4.86
N LEU A 175 -18.02 7.76 -4.54
CA LEU A 175 -17.63 8.14 -3.17
C LEU A 175 -18.57 9.18 -2.55
N LYS A 176 -19.08 10.12 -3.36
CA LYS A 176 -20.05 11.12 -2.94
C LYS A 176 -21.36 10.48 -2.49
N LEU A 177 -21.86 9.50 -3.24
CA LEU A 177 -23.14 8.84 -2.98
C LEU A 177 -23.05 7.72 -1.91
N LEU A 178 -21.85 7.16 -1.68
CA LEU A 178 -21.62 6.09 -0.70
C LEU A 178 -21.86 6.52 0.76
N CYS A 179 -21.91 7.83 1.04
CA CYS A 179 -22.12 8.39 2.38
C CYS A 179 -23.32 7.80 3.10
N ALA A 180 -24.50 7.78 2.44
CA ALA A 180 -25.75 7.31 3.04
C ALA A 180 -25.67 5.84 3.50
N ASP A 181 -24.96 5.01 2.74
CA ASP A 181 -24.77 3.59 3.03
C ASP A 181 -23.81 3.36 4.20
N ILE A 182 -22.70 4.11 4.27
CA ILE A 182 -21.72 4.00 5.37
C ILE A 182 -22.33 4.49 6.69
N GLU A 183 -22.97 5.65 6.67
CA GLU A 183 -23.64 6.21 7.85
C GLU A 183 -24.84 5.34 8.27
N GLY A 184 -25.56 4.77 7.30
CA GLY A 184 -26.67 3.83 7.54
C GLY A 184 -26.23 2.54 8.25
N MET A 185 -24.97 2.12 8.10
CA MET A 185 -24.39 1.01 8.87
C MET A 185 -23.94 1.41 10.29
N GLY A 186 -23.89 2.71 10.61
CA GLY A 186 -23.49 3.24 11.92
C GLY A 186 -22.03 3.71 12.01
N ALA A 187 -21.29 3.75 10.90
CA ALA A 187 -19.93 4.27 10.87
C ALA A 187 -19.89 5.77 10.54
N SER A 188 -18.83 6.47 10.97
CA SER A 188 -18.59 7.86 10.55
C SER A 188 -17.96 7.91 9.16
N TYR A 189 -18.44 8.79 8.28
CA TYR A 189 -17.85 9.00 6.96
C TYR A 189 -17.40 10.45 6.77
N PHE A 190 -16.17 10.63 6.30
CA PHE A 190 -15.62 11.93 5.90
C PHE A 190 -15.20 11.84 4.45
N PHE A 191 -15.73 12.72 3.62
CA PHE A 191 -15.40 12.76 2.20
C PHE A 191 -15.05 14.16 1.76
N THR A 192 -13.89 14.29 1.13
CA THR A 192 -13.40 15.53 0.54
C THR A 192 -12.80 15.23 -0.83
N SER A 193 -12.69 16.26 -1.66
CA SER A 193 -12.09 16.18 -2.99
C SER A 193 -11.10 17.32 -3.18
N SER A 194 -10.03 17.08 -3.96
CA SER A 194 -8.94 18.04 -4.16
C SER A 194 -8.43 18.03 -5.60
N ASP A 195 -8.20 19.23 -6.13
CA ASP A 195 -7.62 19.43 -7.47
C ASP A 195 -6.09 19.29 -7.50
N LEU A 196 -5.46 18.97 -6.36
CA LEU A 196 -4.01 18.76 -6.32
C LEU A 196 -3.59 17.70 -7.34
N ASN A 197 -2.49 18.00 -8.03
CA ASN A 197 -1.96 17.16 -9.08
C ASN A 197 -0.54 16.70 -8.77
N PRO A 198 -0.37 15.54 -8.09
CA PRO A 198 0.95 14.97 -7.84
C PRO A 198 1.78 14.66 -9.09
N THR A 199 1.16 14.61 -10.28
CA THR A 199 1.87 14.38 -11.54
C THR A 199 2.40 15.66 -12.20
N ALA A 200 2.03 16.84 -11.69
CA ALA A 200 2.41 18.14 -12.26
C ALA A 200 3.35 18.96 -11.34
N GLY A 201 3.89 18.37 -10.28
CA GLY A 201 4.72 19.07 -9.31
C GLY A 201 5.56 18.13 -8.44
N ALA A 202 5.90 18.59 -7.24
CA ALA A 202 6.62 17.79 -6.24
C ALA A 202 5.72 16.63 -5.75
N ARG A 203 5.74 15.51 -6.50
CA ARG A 203 4.84 14.37 -6.33
C ARG A 203 4.71 13.92 -4.88
N ILE A 204 5.84 13.71 -4.20
CA ILE A 204 5.88 13.21 -2.83
C ILE A 204 5.23 14.20 -1.85
N GLU A 205 5.57 15.49 -1.94
CA GLU A 205 4.98 16.54 -1.10
C GLU A 205 3.47 16.68 -1.33
N LEU A 206 3.02 16.58 -2.59
CA LEU A 206 1.61 16.68 -2.93
C LEU A 206 0.81 15.46 -2.45
N LEU A 207 1.37 14.25 -2.53
CA LEU A 207 0.77 13.05 -1.94
C LEU A 207 0.73 13.15 -0.41
N ALA A 208 1.77 13.70 0.22
CA ALA A 208 1.77 13.95 1.66
C ALA A 208 0.64 14.91 2.06
N LYS A 209 0.39 15.98 1.28
CA LYS A 209 -0.74 16.90 1.51
C LYS A 209 -2.08 16.19 1.40
N LEU A 210 -2.28 15.34 0.39
CA LEU A 210 -3.51 14.56 0.24
C LEU A 210 -3.71 13.59 1.43
N ARG A 211 -2.70 12.82 1.81
CA ARG A 211 -2.77 11.94 2.99
C ARG A 211 -3.06 12.71 4.28
N ASN A 212 -2.47 13.89 4.45
CA ASN A 212 -2.75 14.77 5.58
C ASN A 212 -4.23 15.19 5.60
N MET A 213 -4.84 15.47 4.43
CA MET A 213 -6.28 15.73 4.33
C MET A 213 -7.10 14.49 4.73
N ALA A 214 -6.70 13.29 4.30
CA ALA A 214 -7.38 12.04 4.66
C ALA A 214 -7.39 11.79 6.18
N VAL A 215 -6.30 12.10 6.89
CA VAL A 215 -6.23 11.94 8.36
C VAL A 215 -6.69 13.18 9.15
N HIS A 216 -6.97 14.29 8.48
CA HIS A 216 -7.34 15.55 9.13
C HIS A 216 -8.52 15.43 10.12
N PRO A 217 -9.59 14.66 9.86
CA PRO A 217 -10.67 14.51 10.85
C PRO A 217 -10.20 13.93 12.18
N LEU A 218 -9.24 12.99 12.14
CA LEU A 218 -8.60 12.41 13.31
C LEU A 218 -7.73 13.44 14.05
N MET A 219 -6.91 14.19 13.31
CA MET A 219 -5.97 15.16 13.89
C MET A 219 -6.64 16.41 14.46
N SER A 220 -7.71 16.88 13.83
CA SER A 220 -8.44 18.08 14.26
C SER A 220 -9.33 17.83 15.46
N GLN A 221 -9.70 16.57 15.72
CA GLN A 221 -10.62 16.18 16.80
C GLN A 221 -10.13 14.91 17.52
N PRO A 222 -8.90 14.88 18.05
CA PRO A 222 -8.29 13.66 18.58
C PRO A 222 -9.06 13.07 19.77
N ASP A 223 -9.75 13.90 20.55
CA ASP A 223 -10.57 13.47 21.68
C ASP A 223 -11.83 12.67 21.29
N LYS A 224 -12.20 12.67 19.99
CA LYS A 224 -13.36 11.92 19.48
C LYS A 224 -13.02 10.50 19.04
N TYR A 225 -11.73 10.16 18.95
CA TYR A 225 -11.28 8.87 18.43
C TYR A 225 -10.38 8.15 19.44
N ASP A 226 -10.27 6.84 19.31
CA ASP A 226 -9.19 6.12 19.99
C ASP A 226 -7.90 6.30 19.18
N PRO A 227 -6.80 6.76 19.78
CA PRO A 227 -5.52 6.88 19.08
C PRO A 227 -4.91 5.51 18.73
N ALA A 228 -5.51 4.40 19.17
CA ALA A 228 -4.91 3.09 19.08
C ALA A 228 -4.67 2.61 17.64
N THR A 229 -5.56 2.86 16.68
CA THR A 229 -5.46 2.19 15.36
C THR A 229 -5.93 3.06 14.21
N THR A 230 -4.98 3.49 13.39
CA THR A 230 -5.21 4.13 12.10
C THR A 230 -4.74 3.22 10.99
N ILE A 231 -5.55 3.12 9.94
CA ILE A 231 -5.31 2.32 8.75
C ILE A 231 -5.20 3.29 7.58
N LEU A 232 -4.06 3.33 6.90
CA LEU A 232 -3.89 4.06 5.65
C LEU A 232 -3.81 3.06 4.49
N LEU A 233 -4.70 3.22 3.52
CA LEU A 233 -4.75 2.39 2.31
C LEU A 233 -4.52 3.29 1.09
N ASN A 234 -3.69 2.83 0.16
CA ASN A 234 -3.67 3.38 -1.19
C ASN A 234 -4.82 2.76 -2.03
N ASP A 235 -4.87 3.10 -3.31
CA ASP A 235 -5.72 2.50 -4.34
C ASP A 235 -5.23 1.10 -4.76
N VAL A 236 -5.28 0.15 -3.82
CA VAL A 236 -4.79 -1.23 -3.99
C VAL A 236 -5.89 -2.29 -4.02
N ALA A 237 -5.65 -3.36 -4.79
CA ALA A 237 -6.44 -4.58 -4.83
C ALA A 237 -6.23 -5.40 -3.55
N ILE A 238 -6.91 -4.98 -2.49
CA ILE A 238 -6.82 -5.56 -1.14
C ILE A 238 -8.04 -6.40 -0.80
N CYS A 239 -7.81 -7.53 -0.13
CA CYS A 239 -8.85 -8.40 0.40
C CYS A 239 -9.12 -8.11 1.89
N ARG A 240 -10.31 -8.48 2.38
CA ARG A 240 -10.64 -8.36 3.81
C ARG A 240 -9.62 -9.04 4.74
N GLU A 241 -9.09 -10.20 4.35
CA GLU A 241 -8.09 -10.92 5.15
C GLU A 241 -6.77 -10.18 5.26
N ASP A 242 -6.41 -9.38 4.25
CA ASP A 242 -5.16 -8.60 4.23
C ASP A 242 -5.23 -7.50 5.29
N ILE A 243 -6.35 -6.76 5.32
CA ILE A 243 -6.59 -5.71 6.31
C ILE A 243 -6.65 -6.32 7.73
N MET A 244 -7.35 -7.45 7.88
CA MET A 244 -7.47 -8.13 9.18
C MET A 244 -6.12 -8.65 9.68
N GLU A 245 -5.27 -9.18 8.80
CA GLU A 245 -3.94 -9.65 9.17
C GLU A 245 -3.02 -8.49 9.57
N LEU A 246 -3.07 -7.34 8.89
CA LEU A 246 -2.32 -6.14 9.31
C LEU A 246 -2.77 -5.66 10.69
N LEU A 247 -4.08 -5.56 10.93
CA LEU A 247 -4.64 -5.20 12.24
C LEU A 247 -4.21 -6.19 13.33
N HIS A 248 -4.30 -7.49 13.03
CA HIS A 248 -3.89 -8.55 13.93
C HIS A 248 -2.41 -8.47 14.27
N GLN A 249 -1.52 -8.40 13.27
CA GLN A 249 -0.08 -8.35 13.49
C GLN A 249 0.36 -7.11 14.25
N ARG A 250 -0.26 -5.96 13.99
CA ARG A 250 0.02 -4.74 14.76
C ARG A 250 -0.22 -4.95 16.26
N LEU A 251 -1.35 -5.55 16.62
CA LEU A 251 -1.67 -5.86 18.03
C LEU A 251 -0.82 -7.02 18.58
N HIS A 252 -0.73 -8.11 17.83
CA HIS A 252 -0.03 -9.32 18.22
C HIS A 252 1.44 -9.03 18.48
N GLN A 253 2.13 -8.33 17.59
CA GLN A 253 3.55 -7.97 17.77
C GLN A 253 3.75 -6.82 18.76
N SER A 254 2.67 -6.18 19.21
CA SER A 254 2.72 -4.88 19.91
C SER A 254 3.56 -3.87 19.13
N ALA A 255 3.32 -3.83 17.82
CA ALA A 255 4.03 -2.96 16.88
C ALA A 255 3.42 -1.55 16.91
N ASP A 256 4.29 -0.56 16.69
CA ASP A 256 3.88 0.83 16.55
C ASP A 256 3.28 1.08 15.16
N MET A 257 3.82 0.39 14.15
CA MET A 257 3.40 0.42 12.76
C MET A 257 3.69 -0.90 12.05
N VAL A 258 2.79 -1.33 11.17
CA VAL A 258 3.00 -2.47 10.26
C VAL A 258 2.60 -2.11 8.84
N CYS A 259 3.34 -2.61 7.85
CA CYS A 259 3.04 -2.41 6.42
C CYS A 259 2.86 -3.74 5.69
N ALA A 260 2.04 -3.73 4.63
CA ALA A 260 1.94 -4.83 3.67
C ALA A 260 3.19 -4.91 2.75
N MET A 261 3.34 -5.98 1.98
CA MET A 261 4.21 -6.00 0.81
C MET A 261 3.48 -5.40 -0.40
N ASP A 262 4.17 -4.59 -1.19
CA ASP A 262 3.61 -3.90 -2.34
C ASP A 262 4.39 -4.18 -3.61
N TRP A 263 3.67 -4.48 -4.69
CA TRP A 263 4.23 -5.02 -5.91
C TRP A 263 3.74 -4.24 -7.13
N THR A 264 4.58 -4.23 -8.16
CA THR A 264 4.25 -3.77 -9.49
C THR A 264 4.88 -4.69 -10.54
N TYR A 265 4.49 -4.55 -11.80
CA TYR A 265 5.12 -5.24 -12.93
C TYR A 265 5.92 -4.25 -13.77
N ALA A 266 7.13 -3.92 -13.30
CA ALA A 266 8.09 -3.12 -14.06
C ALA A 266 8.78 -3.92 -15.18
N GLY A 267 8.67 -5.25 -15.15
CA GLY A 267 9.16 -6.19 -16.16
C GLY A 267 8.32 -7.47 -16.19
N GLU A 268 8.90 -8.59 -16.64
CA GLU A 268 8.23 -9.89 -16.69
C GLU A 268 7.88 -10.44 -15.29
N HIS A 269 8.73 -10.18 -14.31
CA HIS A 269 8.55 -10.60 -12.93
C HIS A 269 8.07 -9.43 -12.06
N PRO A 270 7.30 -9.70 -11.00
CA PRO A 270 6.85 -8.64 -10.11
C PRO A 270 8.03 -8.08 -9.30
N THR A 271 8.02 -6.77 -9.16
CA THR A 271 9.03 -5.98 -8.48
C THR A 271 8.42 -5.29 -7.28
N PHE A 272 9.14 -5.29 -6.15
CA PHE A 272 8.73 -4.52 -4.98
C PHE A 272 8.67 -3.03 -5.31
N TYR A 273 7.51 -2.40 -5.15
CA TYR A 273 7.23 -1.06 -5.68
C TYR A 273 7.89 0.05 -4.84
N ASP A 274 7.70 0.01 -3.53
CA ASP A 274 8.05 1.10 -2.60
C ASP A 274 9.51 1.08 -2.12
N VAL A 275 10.44 0.64 -2.98
CA VAL A 275 11.87 0.60 -2.68
C VAL A 275 12.45 1.97 -2.30
N TRP A 276 11.83 3.05 -2.77
CA TRP A 276 12.25 4.42 -2.48
C TRP A 276 12.04 4.79 -1.00
N ILE A 277 10.99 4.26 -0.33
CA ILE A 277 10.72 4.45 1.11
C ILE A 277 11.38 3.36 1.95
N ALA A 278 11.28 2.12 1.50
CA ALA A 278 11.51 0.98 2.37
C ALA A 278 12.99 0.82 2.73
N ARG A 279 13.29 0.74 4.04
CA ARG A 279 14.64 0.49 4.55
C ARG A 279 14.61 -0.61 5.59
N ASP A 280 15.49 -1.60 5.44
CA ASP A 280 15.63 -2.65 6.45
C ASP A 280 16.34 -2.11 7.72
N MET A 281 16.56 -2.98 8.71
CA MET A 281 17.27 -2.59 9.93
C MET A 281 18.78 -2.36 9.76
N ALA A 282 19.35 -2.65 8.58
CA ALA A 282 20.70 -2.22 8.20
C ALA A 282 20.69 -0.82 7.56
N GLY A 283 19.50 -0.23 7.35
CA GLY A 283 19.32 1.06 6.70
C GLY A 283 19.43 1.00 5.18
N ASP A 284 19.47 -0.18 4.55
CA ASP A 284 19.56 -0.34 3.09
C ASP A 284 18.18 -0.54 2.46
N THR A 285 18.10 -0.35 1.14
CA THR A 285 16.88 -0.64 0.36
C THR A 285 16.53 -2.13 0.38
N PHE A 286 15.30 -2.50 0.04
CA PHE A 286 14.88 -3.92 0.05
C PHE A 286 15.50 -4.75 -1.09
N PHE A 287 15.91 -4.15 -2.19
CA PHE A 287 16.79 -4.77 -3.20
C PHE A 287 17.93 -3.83 -3.61
N HIS A 288 18.99 -4.39 -4.18
CA HIS A 288 20.15 -3.63 -4.62
C HIS A 288 19.82 -2.81 -5.87
N ILE A 289 20.03 -1.50 -5.80
CA ILE A 289 19.96 -0.60 -6.96
C ILE A 289 21.39 -0.19 -7.31
N PRO A 290 21.98 -0.72 -8.40
CA PRO A 290 23.31 -0.33 -8.85
C PRO A 290 23.39 1.15 -9.27
N PRO A 291 24.61 1.71 -9.44
CA PRO A 291 24.80 3.15 -9.76
C PRO A 291 24.15 3.62 -11.07
N ASP A 292 23.86 2.71 -12.00
CA ASP A 292 23.14 3.04 -13.23
C ASP A 292 21.62 3.19 -13.01
N GLY A 293 21.13 2.87 -11.81
CA GLY A 293 19.72 2.93 -11.43
C GLY A 293 18.88 1.78 -11.98
N SER A 294 19.49 0.72 -12.50
CA SER A 294 18.77 -0.43 -13.05
C SER A 294 18.06 -1.25 -11.98
N TRP A 295 16.99 -1.94 -12.39
CA TRP A 295 16.13 -2.75 -11.51
C TRP A 295 16.36 -4.26 -11.72
N ASP A 296 17.44 -4.64 -12.40
CA ASP A 296 17.73 -6.02 -12.79
C ASP A 296 17.94 -6.97 -11.59
N SER A 297 18.23 -6.41 -10.41
CA SER A 297 18.39 -7.15 -9.15
C SER A 297 17.15 -7.08 -8.25
N ALA A 298 16.02 -6.54 -8.73
CA ALA A 298 14.86 -6.29 -7.89
C ALA A 298 14.14 -7.55 -7.37
N TRP A 299 14.44 -8.71 -7.97
CA TRP A 299 13.99 -10.02 -7.50
C TRP A 299 14.76 -10.49 -6.24
N ASN A 300 15.97 -9.98 -6.00
CA ASN A 300 16.85 -10.44 -4.94
C ASN A 300 16.65 -9.61 -3.66
N LEU A 301 15.47 -9.73 -3.07
CA LEU A 301 15.11 -9.00 -1.86
C LEU A 301 15.99 -9.42 -0.67
N PHE A 302 16.40 -8.43 0.12
CA PHE A 302 17.20 -8.59 1.34
C PHE A 302 18.52 -9.35 1.11
N TRP A 303 19.14 -9.15 -0.06
CA TRP A 303 20.36 -9.82 -0.50
C TRP A 303 21.52 -9.75 0.51
N ASN A 304 21.60 -8.65 1.27
CA ASN A 304 22.63 -8.38 2.27
C ASN A 304 22.13 -8.50 3.73
N ASN A 305 20.89 -8.93 3.97
CA ASN A 305 20.33 -9.09 5.31
C ASN A 305 19.70 -10.48 5.48
N THR A 306 20.50 -11.42 5.99
CA THR A 306 20.12 -12.84 6.09
C THR A 306 18.92 -13.07 7.00
N GLU A 307 18.87 -12.42 8.16
CA GLU A 307 17.76 -12.57 9.12
C GLU A 307 16.44 -12.11 8.51
N THR A 308 16.43 -10.90 7.92
CA THR A 308 15.24 -10.38 7.24
C THR A 308 14.84 -11.26 6.07
N ARG A 309 15.80 -11.74 5.27
CA ARG A 309 15.53 -12.63 4.14
C ARG A 309 14.90 -13.94 4.58
N GLU A 310 15.39 -14.56 5.65
CA GLU A 310 14.83 -15.81 6.18
C GLU A 310 13.39 -15.60 6.65
N ARG A 311 13.12 -14.55 7.44
CA ARG A 311 11.75 -14.23 7.89
C ARG A 311 10.83 -13.93 6.71
N TYR A 312 11.31 -13.19 5.70
CA TYR A 312 10.57 -12.92 4.47
C TYR A 312 10.19 -14.21 3.74
N LEU A 313 11.14 -15.13 3.51
CA LEU A 313 10.90 -16.41 2.83
C LEU A 313 9.94 -17.32 3.61
N GLU A 314 9.95 -17.22 4.94
CA GLU A 314 9.04 -17.95 5.83
C GLU A 314 7.70 -17.25 6.05
N HIS A 315 7.45 -16.12 5.38
CA HIS A 315 6.22 -15.31 5.50
C HIS A 315 5.97 -14.84 6.94
N ARG A 316 7.05 -14.62 7.70
CA ARG A 316 7.02 -14.11 9.07
C ARG A 316 7.26 -12.60 9.10
N PRO A 317 6.52 -11.83 9.91
CA PRO A 317 6.76 -10.40 10.06
C PRO A 317 8.19 -10.08 10.48
N PHE A 318 8.78 -9.02 9.94
CA PHE A 318 10.15 -8.61 10.24
C PHE A 318 10.25 -7.10 10.49
N GLN A 319 11.16 -6.68 11.39
CA GLN A 319 11.37 -5.27 11.71
C GLN A 319 12.09 -4.55 10.58
N VAL A 320 11.74 -3.29 10.38
CA VAL A 320 12.32 -2.39 9.38
C VAL A 320 12.56 -1.01 9.97
N PHE A 321 13.46 -0.24 9.36
CA PHE A 321 13.60 1.18 9.70
C PHE A 321 12.42 1.98 9.17
N SER A 322 11.99 1.74 7.93
CA SER A 322 10.86 2.45 7.31
C SER A 322 10.11 1.58 6.32
N CYS A 323 8.79 1.79 6.24
CA CYS A 323 7.91 1.22 5.21
C CYS A 323 6.67 2.10 5.05
N TRP A 324 5.91 1.91 3.97
CA TRP A 324 4.58 2.50 3.79
C TRP A 324 3.74 1.57 2.93
N ASN A 325 4.26 1.29 1.74
CA ASN A 325 3.79 0.29 0.81
C ASN A 325 2.32 0.60 0.41
N GLY A 326 1.57 -0.40 -0.03
CA GLY A 326 0.18 -0.23 -0.45
C GLY A 326 -0.81 -0.05 0.71
N ALA A 327 -0.44 -0.47 1.91
CA ALA A 327 -1.26 -0.41 3.11
C ALA A 327 -0.40 -0.41 4.37
N THR A 328 -0.76 0.45 5.33
CA THR A 328 -0.11 0.52 6.64
C THR A 328 -1.12 0.68 7.77
N VAL A 329 -0.82 0.09 8.94
CA VAL A 329 -1.58 0.21 10.17
C VAL A 329 -0.67 0.68 11.27
N PHE A 330 -1.02 1.76 11.95
CA PHE A 330 -0.19 2.36 12.99
C PHE A 330 -1.02 2.97 14.12
N THR A 331 -0.32 3.33 15.19
CA THR A 331 -0.90 4.06 16.32
C THR A 331 -0.91 5.55 16.00
N ALA A 332 -2.08 6.20 15.94
CA ALA A 332 -2.17 7.65 15.80
C ALA A 332 -2.04 8.37 17.15
N LYS A 333 -1.01 8.02 17.92
CA LYS A 333 -0.62 8.88 19.04
C LYS A 333 -0.19 10.22 18.46
N PRO A 334 -0.61 11.35 19.06
CA PRO A 334 -0.27 12.67 18.55
C PRO A 334 1.25 12.84 18.58
N THR A 335 1.88 12.70 17.42
CA THR A 335 3.17 13.32 17.14
C THR A 335 2.91 14.77 16.74
N GLU A 336 3.83 15.68 17.05
CA GLU A 336 3.60 17.13 16.92
C GLU A 336 3.34 17.58 15.48
N CYS A 337 3.59 16.73 14.48
CA CYS A 337 3.28 16.99 13.08
C CYS A 337 3.18 15.67 12.29
N PHE A 338 1.97 15.21 11.96
CA PHE A 338 1.83 14.15 10.95
C PHE A 338 2.23 14.71 9.59
N GLN A 339 3.35 14.23 9.06
CA GLN A 339 3.77 14.49 7.70
C GLN A 339 3.42 13.24 6.89
N GLY A 340 2.43 13.32 5.99
CA GLY A 340 2.04 12.22 5.10
C GLY A 340 3.12 11.78 4.11
N GLU A 341 4.34 12.30 4.28
CA GLU A 341 5.57 11.86 3.67
C GLU A 341 6.09 10.65 4.47
N PRO A 342 6.10 9.44 3.89
CA PRO A 342 6.31 8.24 4.67
C PRO A 342 7.70 8.08 5.29
N GLU A 343 8.76 8.58 4.66
CA GLU A 343 10.12 8.47 5.20
C GLU A 343 10.27 9.34 6.47
N ILE A 344 9.83 10.60 6.41
CA ILE A 344 9.81 11.54 7.53
C ILE A 344 8.90 11.01 8.64
N PHE A 345 7.73 10.45 8.30
CA PHE A 345 6.84 9.85 9.29
C PHE A 345 7.53 8.74 10.09
N CYS A 346 8.20 7.79 9.42
CA CYS A 346 8.93 6.73 10.11
C CYS A 346 10.06 7.28 10.97
N LYS A 347 10.81 8.28 10.49
CA LYS A 347 11.88 8.93 11.26
C LYS A 347 11.34 9.61 12.52
N GLU A 348 10.21 10.31 12.43
CA GLU A 348 9.54 10.93 13.58
C GLU A 348 9.06 9.88 14.59
N LEU A 349 8.55 8.72 14.13
CA LEU A 349 8.24 7.60 15.01
C LEU A 349 9.49 7.12 15.76
N TRP A 350 10.63 6.91 15.08
CA TRP A 350 11.89 6.54 15.73
C TRP A 350 12.34 7.59 16.75
N LYS A 351 12.33 8.88 16.40
CA LYS A 351 12.70 9.99 17.28
C LYS A 351 11.80 10.06 18.53
N ALA A 352 10.52 9.72 18.39
CA ALA A 352 9.56 9.64 19.49
C ALA A 352 9.63 8.33 20.29
N GLY A 353 10.51 7.39 19.93
CA GLY A 353 10.68 6.10 20.61
C GLY A 353 9.69 4.99 20.18
N TYR A 354 9.01 5.19 19.05
CA TYR A 354 8.05 4.25 18.44
C TYR A 354 8.69 3.44 17.29
N GLY A 355 9.84 2.82 17.58
CA GLY A 355 10.67 2.10 16.60
C GLY A 355 10.19 0.69 16.24
N LYS A 356 9.05 0.22 16.74
CA LYS A 356 8.53 -1.11 16.41
C LYS A 356 7.76 -1.08 15.09
N ILE A 357 8.49 -0.83 14.02
CA ILE A 357 7.98 -0.78 12.65
C ILE A 357 8.28 -2.11 11.96
N ALA A 358 7.29 -2.74 11.34
CA ALA A 358 7.46 -4.03 10.71
C ALA A 358 6.74 -4.15 9.36
N VAL A 359 7.19 -5.10 8.55
CA VAL A 359 6.47 -5.54 7.35
C VAL A 359 5.84 -6.90 7.64
N VAL A 360 4.62 -7.10 7.14
CA VAL A 360 3.86 -8.37 7.22
C VAL A 360 3.89 -9.04 5.84
N PRO A 361 4.83 -9.95 5.57
CA PRO A 361 5.05 -10.50 4.22
C PRO A 361 3.97 -11.47 3.73
N SER A 362 3.07 -11.91 4.60
CA SER A 362 1.88 -12.67 4.20
C SER A 362 0.85 -11.82 3.46
N VAL A 363 0.91 -10.49 3.58
CA VAL A 363 0.00 -9.54 2.93
C VAL A 363 0.69 -8.96 1.70
N ASN A 364 0.22 -9.31 0.50
CA ASN A 364 0.80 -8.91 -0.78
C ASN A 364 -0.23 -8.16 -1.62
N LEU A 365 0.11 -6.93 -2.05
CA LEU A 365 -0.80 -5.98 -2.70
C LEU A 365 -0.28 -5.55 -4.07
N GLU A 366 -1.20 -5.02 -4.88
CA GLU A 366 -0.99 -4.47 -6.22
C GLU A 366 -2.10 -3.44 -6.51
N TYR A 367 -1.96 -2.57 -7.51
CA TYR A 367 -2.83 -1.42 -7.81
C TYR A 367 -3.98 -1.68 -8.81
N SER A 368 -4.23 -2.93 -9.19
CA SER A 368 -5.28 -3.32 -10.14
C SER A 368 -5.83 -4.72 -9.83
N ASN A 369 -7.07 -4.98 -10.22
CA ASN A 369 -7.67 -6.31 -10.03
C ASN A 369 -6.93 -7.42 -10.81
N GLU A 370 -6.48 -7.12 -12.04
CA GLU A 370 -5.79 -8.08 -12.90
C GLU A 370 -4.43 -8.48 -12.32
N ARG A 371 -3.57 -7.50 -12.05
CA ARG A 371 -2.23 -7.78 -11.52
C ARG A 371 -2.27 -8.14 -10.04
N GLY A 372 -3.24 -7.67 -9.27
CA GLY A 372 -3.54 -8.18 -7.94
C GLY A 372 -3.83 -9.67 -7.95
N LYS A 373 -4.58 -10.17 -8.93
CA LYS A 373 -4.81 -11.61 -9.11
C LYS A 373 -3.51 -12.36 -9.44
N ASP A 374 -2.67 -11.81 -10.31
CA ASP A 374 -1.35 -12.40 -10.62
C ASP A 374 -0.47 -12.48 -9.36
N ILE A 375 -0.43 -11.41 -8.55
CA ILE A 375 0.31 -11.36 -7.29
C ILE A 375 -0.25 -12.37 -6.27
N LYS A 376 -1.57 -12.45 -6.09
CA LYS A 376 -2.16 -13.46 -5.20
C LYS A 376 -1.89 -14.89 -5.69
N ALA A 377 -1.87 -15.14 -6.99
CA ALA A 377 -1.52 -16.44 -7.55
C ALA A 377 -0.04 -16.81 -7.30
N LEU A 378 0.86 -15.83 -7.36
CA LEU A 378 2.31 -16.06 -7.19
C LEU A 378 2.76 -16.07 -5.73
N LYS A 379 2.28 -15.10 -4.93
CA LYS A 379 2.70 -14.84 -3.55
C LYS A 379 1.72 -15.37 -2.51
N GLY A 380 0.55 -15.82 -2.93
CA GLY A 380 -0.49 -16.34 -2.06
C GLY A 380 -1.35 -15.28 -1.37
N TYR A 381 -2.43 -15.76 -0.79
CA TYR A 381 -3.32 -15.04 0.12
C TYR A 381 -2.80 -15.15 1.56
N ALA A 382 -3.10 -14.19 2.43
CA ALA A 382 -2.64 -14.19 3.82
C ALA A 382 -3.01 -15.50 4.55
N SER A 383 -4.24 -15.99 4.36
CA SER A 383 -4.76 -17.24 4.92
C SER A 383 -4.02 -18.52 4.51
N GLN A 384 -3.18 -18.48 3.47
CA GLN A 384 -2.32 -19.60 3.08
C GLN A 384 -1.04 -19.66 3.92
N TRP A 385 -0.65 -18.55 4.52
CA TRP A 385 0.60 -18.40 5.26
C TRP A 385 0.42 -18.38 6.78
N VAL A 386 -0.80 -18.12 7.26
CA VAL A 386 -1.09 -17.93 8.69
C VAL A 386 -2.00 -19.02 9.27
N ALA A 387 -1.85 -19.29 10.56
CA ALA A 387 -2.67 -20.27 11.27
C ALA A 387 -4.11 -19.76 11.48
N LYS A 388 -5.10 -20.59 11.11
CA LYS A 388 -6.53 -20.25 11.16
C LYS A 388 -7.06 -19.97 12.57
N ASP A 389 -6.53 -20.66 13.57
CA ASP A 389 -7.01 -20.60 14.96
C ASP A 389 -6.10 -19.78 15.88
N GLY A 390 -5.25 -18.94 15.27
CA GLY A 390 -4.25 -18.13 15.97
C GLY A 390 -2.88 -18.81 16.00
N ASP A 391 -1.88 -17.99 16.31
CA ASP A 391 -0.48 -18.43 16.44
C ASP A 391 -0.29 -19.25 17.72
N ASP A 392 0.49 -20.34 17.67
CA ASP A 392 0.80 -21.13 18.86
C ASP A 392 1.52 -20.22 19.87
N PRO A 393 0.96 -19.99 21.08
CA PRO A 393 1.60 -19.13 22.07
C PRO A 393 2.98 -19.64 22.52
N LYS A 394 3.31 -20.91 22.25
CA LYS A 394 4.64 -21.49 22.51
C LYS A 394 5.62 -21.27 21.35
N ASP A 395 5.15 -20.93 20.15
CA ASP A 395 6.02 -20.62 19.02
C ASP A 395 6.50 -19.17 19.11
N THR A 396 7.61 -18.98 19.82
CA THR A 396 8.24 -17.67 19.97
C THR A 396 8.86 -17.16 18.67
N ALA A 397 9.05 -18.00 17.64
CA ALA A 397 9.67 -17.58 16.37
C ALA A 397 8.75 -16.65 15.55
N LEU A 398 7.44 -16.69 15.82
CA LEU A 398 6.44 -15.81 15.21
C LEU A 398 6.53 -14.38 15.75
N LYS A 399 7.10 -14.17 16.95
CA LYS A 399 7.35 -12.83 17.50
C LYS A 399 8.61 -12.21 16.92
N ILE A 400 8.53 -10.92 16.61
CA ILE A 400 9.71 -10.12 16.24
C ILE A 400 10.57 -9.90 17.50
N GLN A 401 11.87 -10.16 17.39
CA GLN A 401 12.85 -9.73 18.38
C GLN A 401 13.23 -8.28 18.08
N TRP A 402 12.58 -7.34 18.76
CA TRP A 402 12.70 -5.91 18.45
C TRP A 402 14.10 -5.37 18.81
N VAL A 403 14.79 -4.84 17.80
CA VAL A 403 15.94 -3.97 17.96
C VAL A 403 15.45 -2.59 18.40
N LYS A 404 15.98 -2.10 19.53
CA LYS A 404 15.49 -0.89 20.18
C LYS A 404 15.91 0.39 19.48
N ASP A 405 17.15 0.45 19.01
CA ASP A 405 17.75 1.65 18.45
C ASP A 405 17.70 1.59 16.90
N PRO A 406 17.46 2.73 16.21
CA PRO A 406 17.52 2.77 14.76
C PRO A 406 18.97 2.52 14.27
N PRO A 407 19.17 2.12 13.00
CA PRO A 407 20.50 2.07 12.42
C PRO A 407 21.18 3.44 12.48
N ASN A 408 22.48 3.47 12.74
CA ASN A 408 23.23 4.74 12.80
C ASN A 408 23.19 5.51 11.47
N LEU A 409 23.20 4.76 10.36
CA LEU A 409 23.16 5.31 9.02
C LEU A 409 22.02 4.66 8.24
N VAL A 410 21.39 5.43 7.37
CA VAL A 410 20.40 4.95 6.41
C VAL A 410 20.76 5.44 5.02
N LYS A 411 20.32 4.69 4.03
CA LYS A 411 20.55 5.01 2.64
C LYS A 411 19.57 6.07 2.17
N CYS A 412 20.08 7.28 2.01
CA CYS A 412 19.38 8.36 1.33
C CYS A 412 19.48 8.14 -0.19
N MET A 413 18.33 8.18 -0.86
CA MET A 413 18.23 7.95 -2.30
C MET A 413 17.25 8.97 -2.92
N PRO A 414 17.68 10.24 -3.13
CA PRO A 414 16.83 11.25 -3.77
C PRO A 414 16.41 10.86 -5.19
N ASN A 415 17.27 10.09 -5.87
CA ASN A 415 17.00 9.40 -7.13
C ASN A 415 17.83 8.12 -7.20
N TYR A 416 17.59 7.26 -8.19
CA TYR A 416 18.25 5.95 -8.26
C TYR A 416 19.76 6.02 -8.56
N GLN A 417 20.28 7.14 -9.07
CA GLN A 417 21.70 7.33 -9.39
C GLN A 417 22.47 7.96 -8.22
N GLU A 418 21.80 8.76 -7.41
CA GLU A 418 22.37 9.43 -6.25
C GLU A 418 21.98 8.69 -4.97
N GLN A 419 22.88 7.84 -4.50
CA GLN A 419 22.69 7.05 -3.28
C GLN A 419 23.84 7.35 -2.31
N ARG A 420 23.52 7.70 -1.07
CA ARG A 420 24.51 7.95 -0.02
C ARG A 420 24.03 7.48 1.35
N TRP A 421 24.97 7.08 2.19
CA TRP A 421 24.70 6.78 3.59
C TRP A 421 24.77 8.06 4.40
N VAL A 422 23.72 8.34 5.16
CA VAL A 422 23.57 9.54 6.01
C VAL A 422 23.09 9.14 7.41
N PRO A 423 23.32 9.97 8.45
CA PRO A 423 22.66 9.78 9.73
C PRO A 423 21.15 9.59 9.57
N TRP A 424 20.57 8.65 10.30
CA TRP A 424 19.15 8.28 10.12
C TRP A 424 18.19 9.46 10.36
N ASP A 425 18.59 10.40 11.21
CA ASP A 425 17.86 11.60 11.61
C ASP A 425 18.31 12.87 10.88
N GLU A 426 19.17 12.79 9.85
CA GLU A 426 19.68 13.96 9.10
C GLU A 426 18.56 14.91 8.63
N SER A 427 17.42 14.35 8.21
CA SER A 427 16.28 15.14 7.73
C SER A 427 15.37 15.69 8.83
N LEU A 428 15.64 15.39 10.10
CA LEU A 428 14.89 15.86 11.27
C LEU A 428 15.62 16.98 12.05
N ALA A 429 16.82 17.35 11.58
CA ALA A 429 17.74 18.29 12.23
C ALA A 429 17.41 19.76 11.94
#